data_AF-A0A7W1L1I9-F1
#
_entry.id   AF-A0A7W1L1I9-F1
#
_cell.length_a   1.000
_cell.length_b   1.000
_cell.length_c   1.000
_cell.angle_alpha   90.00
_cell.angle_beta   90.00
_cell.angle_gamma   90.00
#
_symmetry.space_group_name_H-M   'P 1'
#
loop_
_entity.id
_entity.type
_entity.pdbx_description
1 polymer ?
#
loop_
_entity_poly.entity_id
_entity_poly.type
_entity_poly.pdbx_seq_one_letter_code
_entity_poly.pdbx_strand_id
1 'polypeptide(L)'
;MPVDPVPLTADVVALRPVSPGDESFLLEVYKSTRPEIVALGWEASQQEAFLKMQFNGQQRSYEMQYPEAAHQVILYKGAEAGRL
;
A
#
# COMPACT_ATOMS: atom_id res chain seq x y z
N MET A 1 34.25 -6.96 -22.55
CA MET A 1 32.92 -7.59 -22.49
C MET A 1 31.92 -6.54 -22.96
N PRO A 2 31.23 -6.70 -24.09
CA PRO A 2 30.12 -5.81 -24.42
C PRO A 2 29.03 -6.07 -23.37
N VAL A 3 28.59 -4.99 -22.71
CA VAL A 3 27.40 -5.04 -21.86
C VAL A 3 26.23 -4.95 -22.80
N ASP A 4 25.44 -6.01 -22.90
CA ASP A 4 24.21 -5.97 -23.68
C ASP A 4 23.28 -4.90 -23.05
N PRO A 5 22.65 -4.02 -23.86
CA PRO A 5 21.69 -3.08 -23.33
C PRO A 5 20.48 -3.86 -22.80
N VAL A 6 20.27 -3.80 -21.49
CA VAL A 6 19.05 -4.34 -20.85
C VAL A 6 17.87 -3.56 -21.45
N PRO A 7 16.91 -4.23 -22.12
CA PRO A 7 15.75 -3.53 -22.66
C PRO A 7 14.94 -2.95 -21.50
N LEU A 8 14.75 -1.63 -21.51
CA LEU A 8 13.79 -0.94 -20.64
C LEU A 8 12.39 -1.23 -21.20
N THR A 9 11.84 -2.40 -20.88
CA THR A 9 10.45 -2.71 -21.23
C THR A 9 9.52 -1.89 -20.34
N ALA A 10 8.45 -1.36 -20.93
CA ALA A 10 7.38 -0.65 -20.24
C ALA A 10 6.53 -1.56 -19.31
N ASP A 11 6.92 -2.83 -19.14
CA ASP A 11 6.19 -3.89 -18.43
C ASP A 11 6.67 -4.15 -16.99
N VAL A 12 7.43 -3.22 -16.41
CA VAL A 12 7.93 -3.41 -15.04
C VAL A 12 6.88 -3.01 -14.01
N VAL A 13 5.99 -2.07 -14.34
CA VAL A 13 4.94 -1.58 -13.45
C VAL A 13 3.56 -1.91 -14.02
N ALA A 14 2.74 -2.61 -13.24
CA ALA A 14 1.35 -2.92 -13.57
C ALA A 14 0.40 -2.45 -12.47
N LEU A 15 -0.88 -2.30 -12.81
CA LEU A 15 -1.95 -1.98 -11.86
C LEU A 15 -2.99 -3.09 -11.88
N ARG A 16 -3.51 -3.42 -10.70
CA ARG A 16 -4.68 -4.29 -10.58
C ARG A 16 -5.69 -3.72 -9.58
N PRO A 17 -7.00 -3.98 -9.72
CA PRO A 17 -7.97 -3.61 -8.70
C PRO A 17 -7.63 -4.21 -7.33
N VAL A 18 -7.89 -3.44 -6.28
CA VAL A 18 -7.86 -3.96 -4.90
C VAL A 18 -8.94 -5.02 -4.73
N SER A 19 -8.60 -6.08 -4.00
CA SER A 19 -9.47 -7.17 -3.59
C SER A 19 -9.47 -7.30 -2.07
N PRO A 20 -10.45 -8.00 -1.47
CA PRO A 20 -10.47 -8.24 -0.02
C PRO A 20 -9.21 -8.94 0.51
N GLY A 21 -8.48 -9.69 -0.33
CA GLY A 21 -7.23 -10.35 0.05
C GLY A 21 -6.06 -9.39 0.28
N ASP A 22 -6.17 -8.14 -0.20
CA ASP A 22 -5.10 -7.15 -0.14
C ASP A 22 -5.06 -6.37 1.18
N GLU A 23 -6.02 -6.58 2.08
CA GLU A 23 -6.17 -5.80 3.31
C GLU A 23 -4.87 -5.77 4.13
N SER A 24 -4.21 -6.92 4.28
CA SER A 24 -2.94 -7.02 5.00
C SER A 24 -1.83 -6.22 4.32
N PHE A 25 -1.72 -6.31 2.99
CA PHE A 25 -0.74 -5.55 2.22
C PHE A 25 -1.00 -4.04 2.29
N LEU A 26 -2.26 -3.63 2.12
CA LEU A 26 -2.67 -2.22 2.20
C LEU A 26 -2.41 -1.62 3.58
N LEU A 27 -2.60 -2.41 4.64
CA LEU A 27 -2.24 -2.00 5.99
C LEU A 27 -0.73 -1.79 6.12
N GLU A 28 0.10 -2.69 5.59
CA GLU A 28 1.57 -2.53 5.63
C GLU A 28 2.03 -1.30 4.84
N VAL A 29 1.47 -1.06 3.64
CA VAL A 29 1.71 0.17 2.88
C VAL A 29 1.31 1.38 3.71
N TYR A 30 0.14 1.38 4.34
CA TYR A 30 -0.31 2.47 5.19
C TYR A 30 0.66 2.72 6.36
N LYS A 31 1.07 1.68 7.08
CA LYS A 31 2.05 1.77 8.19
C LYS A 31 3.37 2.38 7.74
N SER A 32 3.85 2.03 6.55
CA SER A 32 5.12 2.57 6.01
C SER A 32 5.07 4.09 5.77
N THR A 33 3.88 4.66 5.59
CA THR A 33 3.68 6.12 5.45
C THR A 33 3.52 6.84 6.79
N ARG A 34 3.58 6.11 7.91
CA ARG A 34 3.35 6.62 9.28
C ARG A 34 4.56 6.48 10.22
N PRO A 35 5.78 6.87 9.81
CA PRO A 35 6.96 6.79 10.68
C PRO A 35 6.78 7.60 11.98
N GLU A 36 5.94 8.63 11.97
CA GLU A 36 5.60 9.43 13.15
C GLU A 36 4.97 8.62 14.29
N ILE A 37 4.25 7.53 13.98
CA ILE A 37 3.63 6.69 15.02
C ILE A 37 4.68 5.87 15.76
N VAL A 38 5.73 5.44 15.06
CA VAL A 38 6.89 4.77 15.67
C VAL A 38 7.63 5.73 16.62
N ALA A 39 7.66 7.02 16.28
CA ALA A 39 8.33 8.04 17.09
C ALA A 39 7.62 8.38 18.42
N LEU A 40 6.38 7.90 18.64
CA LEU A 40 5.62 8.17 19.86
C LEU A 40 6.11 7.38 21.09
N GLY A 41 7.01 6.40 20.90
CA GLY A 41 7.56 5.59 22.00
C GLY A 41 6.56 4.62 22.64
N TRP A 42 5.42 4.37 21.98
CA TRP A 42 4.46 3.35 22.40
C TRP A 42 4.98 1.93 22.18
N GLU A 43 4.43 0.98 22.92
CA GLU A 43 4.68 -0.43 22.67
C GLU A 43 4.14 -0.85 21.29
N ALA A 44 4.77 -1.84 20.67
CA ALA A 44 4.44 -2.27 19.30
C ALA A 44 2.95 -2.66 19.14
N SER A 45 2.36 -3.28 20.17
CA SER A 45 0.93 -3.64 20.18
C SER A 45 0.00 -2.43 20.19
N GLN A 46 0.38 -1.36 20.89
CA GLN A 46 -0.39 -0.10 20.92
C GLN A 46 -0.28 0.62 19.58
N GLN A 47 0.91 0.67 19.00
CA GLN A 47 1.12 1.23 17.65
C GLN A 47 0.27 0.47 16.62
N GLU A 48 0.30 -0.87 16.67
CA GLU A 48 -0.46 -1.70 15.73
C GLU A 48 -1.97 -1.50 15.87
N ALA A 49 -2.51 -1.50 17.09
CA ALA A 49 -3.93 -1.25 17.33
C ALA A 49 -4.36 0.14 16.82
N PHE A 50 -3.52 1.16 17.08
CA PHE A 50 -3.81 2.52 16.64
C PHE A 50 -3.76 2.68 15.12
N LEU A 51 -2.74 2.11 14.47
CA LEU A 51 -2.60 2.12 13.01
C LEU A 51 -3.76 1.40 12.33
N LYS A 52 -4.20 0.24 12.86
CA LYS A 52 -5.39 -0.47 12.37
C LYS A 52 -6.66 0.36 12.51
N MET A 53 -6.85 1.03 13.64
CA MET A 53 -8.00 1.91 13.84
C MET A 53 -8.02 3.06 12.82
N GLN A 54 -6.88 3.73 12.61
CA GLN A 54 -6.78 4.82 11.64
C GLN A 54 -6.99 4.33 10.20
N PHE A 55 -6.38 3.20 9.84
CA PHE A 55 -6.53 2.58 8.53
C PHE A 55 -8.01 2.27 8.23
N ASN A 56 -8.71 1.61 9.15
CA ASN A 56 -10.12 1.27 8.99
C ASN A 56 -11.01 2.51 8.86
N GLY A 57 -10.73 3.55 9.65
CA GLY A 57 -11.45 4.83 9.55
C GLY A 57 -11.24 5.49 8.18
N GLN A 58 -10.01 5.50 7.69
CA GLN A 58 -9.67 6.06 6.39
C GLN A 58 -10.33 5.27 5.24
N GLN A 59 -10.27 3.94 5.25
CA GLN A 59 -10.90 3.10 4.22
C GLN A 59 -12.39 3.37 4.13
N ARG A 60 -13.11 3.34 5.26
CA ARG A 60 -14.55 3.64 5.30
C ARG A 60 -14.86 5.06 4.83
N SER A 61 -14.04 6.04 5.22
CA SER A 61 -14.22 7.43 4.76
C SER A 61 -14.08 7.55 3.25
N TYR A 62 -13.08 6.89 2.65
CA TYR A 62 -12.90 6.88 1.20
C TYR A 62 -14.04 6.17 0.47
N GLU A 63 -14.47 5.00 0.95
CA GLU A 63 -15.61 4.26 0.39
C GLU A 63 -16.91 5.09 0.41
N MET A 64 -17.15 5.84 1.50
CA MET A 64 -18.33 6.70 1.62
C MET A 64 -18.25 7.96 0.76
N GLN A 65 -17.07 8.59 0.66
CA GLN A 65 -16.91 9.86 -0.05
C GLN A 65 -16.73 9.66 -1.56
N TYR A 66 -16.14 8.54 -1.98
CA TYR A 66 -15.81 8.25 -3.36
C TYR A 66 -16.24 6.81 -3.73
N PRO A 67 -17.55 6.52 -3.76
CA PRO A 67 -18.05 5.18 -4.05
C PRO A 67 -17.68 4.67 -5.46
N GLU A 68 -17.35 5.58 -6.38
CA GLU A 68 -16.90 5.25 -7.75
C GLU A 68 -15.38 5.29 -7.92
N ALA A 69 -14.60 5.50 -6.84
CA ALA A 69 -13.14 5.51 -6.93
C ALA A 69 -12.59 4.10 -7.22
N ALA A 70 -11.73 4.02 -8.24
CA ALA A 70 -11.00 2.80 -8.53
C ALA A 70 -9.75 2.72 -7.65
N HIS A 71 -9.80 1.91 -6.60
CA HIS A 71 -8.64 1.59 -5.77
C HIS A 71 -7.77 0.51 -6.46
N GLN A 72 -6.48 0.80 -6.64
CA GLN A 72 -5.58 -0.09 -7.37
C GLN A 72 -4.32 -0.43 -6.56
N VAL A 73 -3.83 -1.67 -6.69
CA VAL A 73 -2.52 -2.10 -6.22
C VAL A 73 -1.51 -1.90 -7.34
N ILE A 74 -0.37 -1.30 -7.00
CA ILE A 74 0.78 -1.16 -7.89
C ILE A 74 1.63 -2.41 -7.78
N LEU A 75 1.95 -3.02 -8.91
CA LEU A 75 2.82 -4.18 -9.03
C LEU A 75 4.14 -3.75 -9.67
N TYR A 76 5.28 -4.05 -9.05
CA TYR A 76 6.61 -3.90 -9.64
C TYR A 76 7.21 -5.28 -9.87
N LYS A 77 7.49 -5.64 -11.13
CA LYS A 77 7.95 -6.99 -11.53
C LYS A 77 7.04 -8.12 -11.01
N GLY A 78 5.73 -7.86 -10.93
CA GLY A 78 4.73 -8.80 -10.44
C GLY A 78 4.58 -8.86 -8.91
N ALA A 79 5.40 -8.14 -8.15
CA ALA A 79 5.29 -8.04 -6.70
C ALA A 79 4.57 -6.76 -6.27
N GLU A 80 3.82 -6.81 -5.18
CA GLU A 80 3.05 -5.68 -4.66
C GLU A 80 3.98 -4.59 -4.13
N ALA A 81 3.84 -3.38 -4.66
CA ALA A 81 4.78 -2.27 -4.46
C ALA A 81 4.12 -0.99 -3.94
N GLY A 82 2.79 -0.88 -4.00
CA GLY A 82 2.06 0.27 -3.46
C GLY A 82 0.58 0.25 -3.79
N ARG A 83 -0.09 1.39 -3.62
CA ARG A 83 -1.51 1.57 -3.96
C ARG A 83 -1.78 2.94 -4.60
N LEU A 84 -2.86 3.03 -5.39
CA LEU A 84 -3.41 4.26 -5.99
C LEU A 84 -4.90 4.40 -5.63
#